data_AF-A0A2E3WVM2-F1
#
_entry.id   AF-A0A2E3WVM2-F1
#
_cell.length_a   1.000
_cell.length_b   1.000
_cell.length_c   1.000
_cell.angle_alpha   90.00
_cell.angle_beta   90.00
_cell.angle_gamma   90.00
#
_symmetry.space_group_name_H-M   'P 1'
#
loop_
_entity.id
_entity.type
_entity.pdbx_description
1 polymer ?
#
loop_
_entity_poly.entity_id
_entity_poly.type
_entity_poly.pdbx_seq_one_letter_code
_entity_poly.pdbx_strand_id
1 'polypeptide(L)'
;MPPFTEYRYFMGCNVNQFVKFLEQTDEQKNAQRFTIYNFFSTYLSPKKELSASDIEQFYLTALRYSHWQANIPQLTEQFKDLLMRFGRKAALQFEPEEVAHADQWQLIQVDSRDNQHECLERFLERHYSQSEDIEYRVIALSDGRQASLIKGKERIRVNVFSNTWYLKKGELVPMNPVTQLTYDLNLDFIGNTGQFIEINPHTQFYFNSNQIFYGCYLRGYSMQKAHPVQFRSFSELPEIYRTLKSLESNYVSTTTDPEYQNLVRLLDKATQMLTHNTAGAGPFAAKAFHQGQFALQNLFPNDKYLHLLLSQLELALMKENSQEPKSWQWHDLKNRPSSDLTNT
;
A
#
# COMPACT_ATOMS: atom_id res chain seq x y z
N MET A 1 -5.03 14.37 10.44
CA MET A 1 -4.92 14.11 11.89
C MET A 1 -6.33 13.80 12.36
N PRO A 2 -6.55 12.77 13.19
CA PRO A 2 -7.85 12.62 13.83
C PRO A 2 -8.08 13.79 14.79
N PRO A 3 -9.32 14.27 14.99
CA PRO A 3 -9.59 15.38 15.90
C PRO A 3 -9.64 14.87 17.36
N PHE A 4 -9.00 15.64 18.24
CA PHE A 4 -9.17 15.68 19.70
C PHE A 4 -9.00 14.37 20.50
N THR A 5 -7.75 13.94 20.65
CA THR A 5 -7.23 13.57 21.98
C THR A 5 -6.34 14.73 22.41
N GLU A 6 -6.49 15.28 23.62
CA GLU A 6 -5.52 16.24 24.15
C GLU A 6 -4.11 15.65 24.01
N TYR A 7 -3.30 16.22 23.10
CA TYR A 7 -1.94 15.76 22.89
C TYR A 7 -1.11 16.21 24.09
N ARG A 8 -1.00 15.35 25.10
CA ARG A 8 0.04 15.51 26.12
C ARG A 8 1.37 15.15 25.45
N TYR A 9 2.12 16.19 25.12
CA TYR A 9 3.47 16.08 24.60
C TYR A 9 4.40 15.68 25.73
N PHE A 10 5.42 14.87 25.43
CA PHE A 10 6.55 14.71 26.33
C PHE A 10 7.39 15.98 26.23
N MET A 11 7.06 16.98 27.06
CA MET A 11 7.69 18.29 26.98
C MET A 11 9.22 18.14 27.02
N GLY A 12 9.89 18.66 25.98
CA GLY A 12 11.35 18.75 25.91
C GLY A 12 12.08 17.58 25.26
N CYS A 13 11.40 16.57 24.69
CA CYS A 13 12.07 15.50 23.93
C CYS A 13 11.52 15.29 22.52
N ASN A 14 12.43 15.26 21.55
CA ASN A 14 12.14 14.94 20.16
C ASN A 14 12.42 13.47 19.82
N VAL A 15 11.84 13.01 18.72
CA VAL A 15 12.00 11.65 18.19
C VAL A 15 13.49 11.29 18.01
N ASN A 16 14.33 12.21 17.53
CA ASN A 16 15.76 11.96 17.34
C ASN A 16 16.49 11.59 18.64
N GLN A 17 16.14 12.24 19.77
CA GLN A 17 16.72 11.90 21.07
C GLN A 17 16.32 10.49 21.51
N PHE A 18 15.06 10.09 21.26
CA PHE A 18 14.59 8.74 21.57
C PHE A 18 15.26 7.69 20.67
N VAL A 19 15.38 7.94 19.37
CA VAL A 19 16.07 7.05 18.42
C VAL A 19 17.53 6.86 18.82
N LYS A 20 18.27 7.93 19.14
CA LYS A 20 19.66 7.83 19.65
C LYS A 20 19.78 7.06 20.96
N PHE A 21 18.75 7.13 21.81
CA PHE A 21 18.71 6.31 23.02
C PHE A 21 18.55 4.83 22.67
N LEU A 22 17.66 4.49 21.74
CA LEU A 22 17.48 3.11 21.28
C LEU A 22 18.78 2.54 20.71
N GLU A 23 19.53 3.32 19.93
CA GLU A 23 20.80 2.88 19.30
C GLU A 23 21.84 2.45 20.35
N GLN A 24 21.80 3.07 21.52
CA GLN A 24 22.69 2.76 22.64
C GLN A 24 22.26 1.51 23.43
N THR A 25 21.06 0.98 23.19
CA THR A 25 20.49 -0.16 23.94
C THR A 25 20.72 -1.53 23.29
N ASP A 26 21.60 -1.60 22.27
CA ASP A 26 21.94 -2.80 21.50
C ASP A 26 20.71 -3.46 20.84
N GLU A 27 20.25 -2.83 19.77
CA GLU A 27 18.99 -3.11 19.08
C GLU A 27 18.97 -4.48 18.40
N GLN A 28 20.13 -5.02 18.03
CA GLN A 28 20.23 -6.26 17.24
C GLN A 28 19.97 -7.53 18.05
N LYS A 29 19.98 -7.45 19.38
CA LYS A 29 19.80 -8.61 20.25
C LYS A 29 18.35 -9.03 20.45
N ASN A 30 17.39 -8.17 20.10
CA ASN A 30 16.00 -8.36 20.47
C ASN A 30 15.03 -7.81 19.40
N ALA A 31 14.13 -8.67 18.91
CA ALA A 31 13.21 -8.34 17.82
C ALA A 31 12.25 -7.19 18.16
N GLN A 32 11.80 -7.11 19.41
CA GLN A 32 10.92 -6.05 19.90
C GLN A 32 11.64 -4.69 19.81
N ARG A 33 12.88 -4.61 20.34
CA ARG A 33 13.68 -3.37 20.30
C ARG A 33 13.98 -2.93 18.88
N PHE A 34 14.37 -3.87 18.03
CA PHE A 34 14.64 -3.60 16.63
C PHE A 34 13.40 -3.06 15.90
N THR A 35 12.21 -3.61 16.19
CA THR A 35 10.94 -3.12 15.62
C THR A 35 10.61 -1.71 16.09
N ILE A 36 10.78 -1.43 17.39
CA ILE A 36 10.57 -0.09 17.96
C ILE A 36 11.51 0.90 17.27
N TYR A 37 12.82 0.59 17.19
CA TYR A 37 13.78 1.45 16.50
C TYR A 37 13.40 1.71 15.04
N ASN A 38 13.12 0.67 14.27
CA ASN A 38 12.77 0.79 12.85
C ASN A 38 11.52 1.66 12.65
N PHE A 39 10.52 1.53 13.53
CA PHE A 39 9.34 2.38 13.47
C PHE A 39 9.67 3.86 13.69
N PHE A 40 10.30 4.19 14.81
CA PHE A 40 10.58 5.59 15.20
C PHE A 40 11.56 6.27 14.24
N SER A 41 12.53 5.54 13.71
CA SER A 41 13.50 6.06 12.73
C SER A 41 12.93 6.24 11.32
N THR A 42 11.88 5.50 10.96
CA THR A 42 11.32 5.48 9.59
C THR A 42 10.09 6.35 9.45
N TYR A 43 9.12 6.22 10.37
CA TYR A 43 7.78 6.81 10.19
C TYR A 43 7.64 8.22 10.78
N LEU A 44 8.53 8.62 11.69
CA LEU A 44 8.43 9.88 12.41
C LEU A 44 9.56 10.84 12.06
N SER A 45 9.21 12.13 11.97
CA SER A 45 10.21 13.18 11.72
C SER A 45 11.15 13.31 12.92
N PRO A 46 12.48 13.34 12.73
CA PRO A 46 13.45 13.44 13.83
C PRO A 46 13.25 14.67 14.72
N LYS A 47 12.74 15.77 14.15
CA LYS A 47 12.51 17.03 14.87
C LYS A 47 11.16 17.09 15.58
N LYS A 48 10.26 16.13 15.34
CA LYS A 48 8.93 16.09 15.98
C LYS A 48 9.10 15.82 17.47
N GLU A 49 8.33 16.52 18.30
CA GLU A 49 8.20 16.18 19.72
C GLU A 49 7.52 14.82 19.86
N LEU A 50 8.10 13.97 20.71
CA LEU A 50 7.53 12.66 20.99
C LEU A 50 6.22 12.85 21.79
N SER A 51 5.18 12.10 21.43
CA SER A 51 3.87 12.18 22.08
C SER A 51 3.29 10.80 22.37
N ALA A 52 2.29 10.73 23.27
CA ALA A 52 1.55 9.49 23.52
C ALA A 52 0.90 8.91 22.24
N SER A 53 0.48 9.80 21.31
CA SER A 53 -0.06 9.40 20.02
C SER A 53 0.98 8.67 19.14
N ASP A 54 2.27 8.95 19.28
CA ASP A 54 3.32 8.25 18.53
C ASP A 54 3.51 6.82 19.02
N ILE A 55 3.35 6.61 20.32
CA ILE A 55 3.37 5.28 20.94
C ILE A 55 2.14 4.47 20.51
N GLU A 56 0.95 5.10 20.51
CA GLU A 56 -0.26 4.46 19.98
C GLU A 56 -0.08 4.12 18.49
N GLN A 57 0.45 5.02 17.68
CA GLN A 57 0.74 4.76 16.26
C GLN A 57 1.73 3.62 16.06
N PHE A 58 2.73 3.48 16.93
CA PHE A 58 3.64 2.32 16.90
C PHE A 58 2.86 1.03 17.07
N TYR A 59 2.05 0.90 18.12
CA TYR A 59 1.28 -0.32 18.36
C TYR A 59 0.30 -0.61 17.23
N LEU A 60 -0.46 0.39 16.76
CA LEU A 60 -1.39 0.22 15.65
C LEU A 60 -0.71 -0.20 14.33
N THR A 61 0.58 0.11 14.18
CA THR A 61 1.37 -0.32 13.02
C THR A 61 1.95 -1.72 13.24
N ALA A 62 2.48 -2.00 14.43
CA ALA A 62 3.06 -3.30 14.78
C ALA A 62 2.01 -4.42 14.80
N LEU A 63 0.82 -4.16 15.35
CA LEU A 63 -0.27 -5.13 15.46
C LEU A 63 -0.94 -5.46 14.12
N ARG A 64 -0.51 -4.87 13.01
CA ARG A 64 -0.88 -5.37 11.66
C ARG A 64 -0.27 -6.74 11.38
N TYR A 65 0.87 -7.03 12.00
CA TYR A 65 1.59 -8.27 11.77
C TYR A 65 1.14 -9.33 12.78
N SER A 66 0.74 -10.50 12.27
CA SER A 66 0.29 -11.64 13.08
C SER A 66 1.30 -12.03 14.16
N HIS A 67 2.60 -11.90 13.88
CA HIS A 67 3.67 -12.12 14.86
C HIS A 67 3.45 -11.27 16.12
N TRP A 68 3.19 -9.96 15.98
CA TRP A 68 3.00 -9.08 17.14
C TRP A 68 1.63 -9.24 17.78
N GLN A 69 0.60 -9.63 17.03
CA GLN A 69 -0.69 -9.99 17.61
C GLN A 69 -0.58 -11.20 18.55
N ALA A 70 0.28 -12.16 18.23
CA ALA A 70 0.55 -13.32 19.08
C ALA A 70 1.49 -13.00 20.27
N ASN A 71 2.21 -11.88 20.22
CA ASN A 71 3.26 -11.51 21.18
C ASN A 71 3.07 -10.10 21.77
N ILE A 72 1.81 -9.67 21.97
CA ILE A 72 1.46 -8.34 22.51
C ILE A 72 2.10 -8.09 23.88
N PRO A 73 2.05 -9.03 24.85
CA PRO A 73 2.63 -8.79 26.18
C PRO A 73 4.13 -8.50 26.11
N GLN A 74 4.89 -9.29 25.34
CA GLN A 74 6.34 -9.13 25.21
C GLN A 74 6.71 -7.81 24.53
N LEU A 75 5.99 -7.43 23.47
CA LEU A 75 6.19 -6.15 22.78
C LEU A 75 5.90 -4.97 23.73
N THR A 76 4.83 -5.09 24.49
CA THR A 76 4.36 -4.03 25.38
C THR A 76 5.29 -3.83 26.57
N GLU A 77 5.67 -4.91 27.24
CA GLU A 77 6.60 -4.89 28.37
C GLU A 77 7.96 -4.29 27.94
N GLN A 78 8.49 -4.70 26.79
CA GLN A 78 9.75 -4.18 26.30
C GLN A 78 9.67 -2.68 25.96
N PHE A 79 8.55 -2.20 25.41
CA PHE A 79 8.40 -0.78 25.13
C PHE A 79 8.22 0.05 26.41
N LYS A 80 7.44 -0.46 27.38
CA LYS A 80 7.32 0.14 28.73
C LYS A 80 8.68 0.30 29.40
N ASP A 81 9.52 -0.75 29.40
CA ASP A 81 10.89 -0.70 29.94
C ASP A 81 11.73 0.40 29.27
N LEU A 82 11.71 0.46 27.92
CA LEU A 82 12.47 1.47 27.18
C LEU A 82 12.01 2.88 27.49
N LEU A 83 10.70 3.12 27.56
CA LEU A 83 10.15 4.44 27.87
C LEU A 83 10.49 4.87 29.30
N MET A 84 10.41 3.97 30.29
CA MET A 84 10.82 4.26 31.66
C MET A 84 12.32 4.60 31.76
N ARG A 85 13.17 3.83 31.08
CA ARG A 85 14.63 4.06 31.07
C ARG A 85 14.98 5.37 30.36
N PHE A 86 14.31 5.66 29.25
CA PHE A 86 14.48 6.93 28.53
C PHE A 86 14.04 8.10 29.40
N GLY A 87 12.86 8.03 30.02
CA GLY A 87 12.33 9.06 30.92
C GLY A 87 13.27 9.39 32.07
N ARG A 88 13.83 8.37 32.73
CA ARG A 88 14.85 8.54 33.78
C ARG A 88 16.12 9.25 33.26
N LYS A 89 16.60 8.86 32.08
CA LYS A 89 17.82 9.43 31.47
C LYS A 89 17.63 10.89 31.03
N ALA A 90 16.46 11.21 30.50
CA ALA A 90 16.14 12.53 29.99
C ALA A 90 15.56 13.47 31.06
N ALA A 91 15.50 13.02 32.33
CA ALA A 91 14.85 13.74 33.43
C ALA A 91 13.43 14.23 33.09
N LEU A 92 12.70 13.43 32.29
CA LEU A 92 11.37 13.78 31.84
C LEU A 92 10.34 13.51 32.94
N GLN A 93 9.37 14.42 33.07
CA GLN A 93 8.10 14.14 33.71
C GLN A 93 7.25 13.30 32.75
N PHE A 94 7.66 12.05 32.56
CA PHE A 94 6.90 11.06 31.81
C PHE A 94 6.13 10.20 32.79
N GLU A 95 4.79 10.21 32.70
CA GLU A 95 3.93 9.26 33.38
C GLU A 95 3.54 8.15 32.37
N PRO A 96 4.17 6.95 32.46
CA PRO A 96 3.87 5.85 31.54
C PRO A 96 2.39 5.44 31.55
N GLU A 97 1.69 5.70 32.65
CA GLU A 97 0.29 5.37 32.86
C GLU A 97 -0.66 6.18 31.97
N GLU A 98 -0.22 7.29 31.40
CA GLU A 98 -1.04 8.12 30.48
C GLU A 98 -1.14 7.53 29.07
N VAL A 99 -0.32 6.53 28.74
CA VAL A 99 -0.28 5.93 27.41
C VAL A 99 -1.16 4.68 27.37
N ALA A 100 -2.10 4.66 26.43
CA ALA A 100 -2.85 3.44 26.14
C ALA A 100 -1.93 2.43 25.46
N HIS A 101 -1.67 1.31 26.13
CA HIS A 101 -0.79 0.26 25.63
C HIS A 101 -1.58 -0.85 24.94
N ALA A 102 -0.93 -1.56 24.01
CA ALA A 102 -1.57 -2.62 23.22
C ALA A 102 -2.12 -3.78 24.06
N ASP A 103 -1.53 -4.07 25.22
CA ASP A 103 -2.01 -5.09 26.15
C ASP A 103 -3.38 -4.75 26.78
N GLN A 104 -3.82 -3.51 26.66
CA GLN A 104 -5.15 -3.04 27.10
C GLN A 104 -6.20 -3.11 25.98
N TRP A 105 -5.79 -3.46 24.75
CA TRP A 105 -6.69 -3.49 23.60
C TRP A 105 -7.17 -4.90 23.33
N GLN A 106 -8.45 -5.02 22.98
CA GLN A 106 -9.01 -6.26 22.46
C GLN A 106 -9.01 -6.20 20.94
N LEU A 107 -8.23 -7.08 20.30
CA LEU A 107 -8.21 -7.21 18.85
C LEU A 107 -9.40 -8.03 18.36
N ILE A 108 -10.06 -7.58 17.29
CA ILE A 108 -11.25 -8.20 16.72
C ILE A 108 -11.07 -8.33 15.21
N GLN A 109 -11.30 -9.52 14.67
CA GLN A 109 -11.39 -9.72 13.22
C GLN A 109 -12.84 -9.53 12.78
N VAL A 110 -13.04 -8.67 11.79
CA VAL A 110 -14.36 -8.41 11.20
C VAL A 110 -14.35 -9.01 9.81
N ASP A 111 -14.79 -10.26 9.67
CA ASP A 111 -14.68 -10.98 8.39
C ASP A 111 -15.78 -10.63 7.37
N SER A 112 -16.96 -10.21 7.86
CA SER A 112 -18.05 -9.77 6.98
C SER A 112 -17.71 -8.44 6.31
N ARG A 113 -17.71 -8.42 4.97
CA ARG A 113 -17.45 -7.23 4.16
C ARG A 113 -18.42 -6.08 4.46
N ASP A 114 -19.69 -6.41 4.67
CA ASP A 114 -20.74 -5.43 4.98
C ASP A 114 -20.51 -4.84 6.38
N ASN A 115 -20.12 -5.67 7.35
CA ASN A 115 -19.80 -5.19 8.70
C ASN A 115 -18.55 -4.31 8.70
N GLN A 116 -17.51 -4.67 7.93
CA GLN A 116 -16.32 -3.82 7.78
C GLN A 116 -16.69 -2.45 7.22
N HIS A 117 -17.55 -2.45 6.20
CA HIS A 117 -18.02 -1.22 5.56
C HIS A 117 -18.76 -0.33 6.56
N GLU A 118 -19.78 -0.86 7.24
CA GLU A 118 -20.58 -0.14 8.23
C GLU A 118 -19.74 0.38 9.40
N CYS A 119 -18.80 -0.43 9.91
CA CYS A 119 -17.89 0.00 10.99
C CYS A 119 -16.98 1.14 10.53
N LEU A 120 -16.47 1.10 9.30
CA LEU A 120 -15.60 2.13 8.77
C LEU A 120 -16.36 3.42 8.47
N GLU A 121 -17.57 3.33 7.93
CA GLU A 121 -18.43 4.50 7.73
C GLU A 121 -18.74 5.19 9.06
N ARG A 122 -19.16 4.44 10.09
CA ARG A 122 -19.41 5.00 11.44
C ARG A 122 -18.17 5.64 12.04
N PHE A 123 -17.01 5.01 11.87
CA PHE A 123 -15.74 5.56 12.33
C PHE A 123 -15.45 6.91 11.64
N LEU A 124 -15.57 6.98 10.31
CA LEU A 124 -15.35 8.22 9.54
C LEU A 124 -16.38 9.31 9.89
N GLU A 125 -17.65 8.94 10.04
CA GLU A 125 -18.72 9.86 10.42
C GLU A 125 -18.43 10.55 11.75
N ARG A 126 -18.01 9.79 12.77
CA ARG A 126 -17.63 10.39 14.07
C ARG A 126 -16.45 11.34 13.97
N HIS A 127 -15.48 11.05 13.09
CA HIS A 127 -14.26 11.84 12.94
C HIS A 127 -14.44 13.07 12.05
N TYR A 128 -15.38 13.05 11.11
CA TYR A 128 -15.50 14.09 10.07
C TYR A 128 -16.87 14.75 9.99
N SER A 129 -17.91 14.28 10.69
CA SER A 129 -19.27 14.86 10.67
C SER A 129 -19.34 16.36 10.99
N GLN A 130 -18.39 16.87 11.78
CA GLN A 130 -18.34 18.28 12.16
C GLN A 130 -17.54 19.17 11.18
N SER A 131 -16.94 18.58 10.15
CA SER A 131 -16.10 19.30 9.18
C SER A 131 -16.86 19.54 7.88
N GLU A 132 -17.35 20.76 7.66
CA GLU A 132 -18.11 21.14 6.45
C GLU A 132 -17.29 20.97 5.16
N ASP A 133 -15.95 21.04 5.26
CA ASP A 133 -15.03 21.00 4.13
C ASP A 133 -14.47 19.61 3.82
N ILE A 134 -14.98 18.56 4.47
CA ILE A 134 -14.47 17.19 4.32
C ILE A 134 -15.58 16.26 3.84
N GLU A 135 -15.42 15.73 2.64
CA GLU A 135 -16.23 14.65 2.10
C GLU A 135 -15.50 13.33 2.29
N TYR A 136 -16.22 12.27 2.64
CA TYR A 136 -15.64 10.92 2.68
C TYR A 136 -16.55 9.89 2.02
N ARG A 137 -15.94 8.80 1.57
CA ARG A 137 -16.63 7.64 1.00
C ARG A 137 -15.87 6.37 1.38
N VAL A 138 -16.60 5.31 1.72
CA VAL A 138 -16.03 3.97 1.83
C VAL A 138 -16.26 3.25 0.50
N ILE A 139 -15.20 2.62 -0.01
CA ILE A 139 -15.25 1.77 -1.19
C ILE A 139 -14.75 0.38 -0.84
N ALA A 140 -15.33 -0.60 -1.48
CA ALA A 140 -14.97 -1.99 -1.29
C ALA A 140 -14.02 -2.42 -2.42
N LEU A 141 -12.85 -2.93 -2.06
CA LEU A 141 -11.82 -3.35 -3.00
C LEU A 141 -12.09 -4.76 -3.54
N SER A 142 -11.45 -5.10 -4.66
CA SER A 142 -11.56 -6.39 -5.33
C SER A 142 -11.07 -7.58 -4.49
N ASP A 143 -10.14 -7.33 -3.57
CA ASP A 143 -9.58 -8.33 -2.64
C ASP A 143 -10.41 -8.50 -1.35
N GLY A 144 -11.58 -7.85 -1.27
CA GLY A 144 -12.49 -7.92 -0.12
C GLY A 144 -12.23 -6.89 0.97
N ARG A 145 -11.10 -6.16 0.94
CA ARG A 145 -10.81 -5.08 1.90
C ARG A 145 -11.65 -3.85 1.65
N GLN A 146 -11.66 -2.94 2.62
CA GLN A 146 -12.29 -1.62 2.51
C GLN A 146 -11.23 -0.53 2.41
N ALA A 147 -11.53 0.50 1.61
CA ALA A 147 -10.75 1.72 1.57
C ALA A 147 -11.63 2.94 1.86
N SER A 148 -11.08 3.92 2.57
CA SER A 148 -11.69 5.24 2.73
C SER A 148 -11.08 6.21 1.73
N LEU A 149 -11.93 6.92 0.99
CA LEU A 149 -11.58 8.12 0.23
C LEU A 149 -11.99 9.33 1.05
N ILE A 150 -11.06 10.22 1.36
CA ILE A 150 -11.31 11.43 2.15
C ILE A 150 -10.84 12.63 1.33
N LYS A 151 -11.77 13.46 0.91
CA LYS A 151 -11.52 14.65 0.10
C LYS A 151 -11.68 15.89 0.98
N GLY A 152 -10.61 16.66 1.10
CA GLY A 152 -10.63 18.01 1.66
C GLY A 152 -10.51 19.06 0.55
N LYS A 153 -10.28 20.32 0.93
CA LYS A 153 -10.19 21.46 -0.01
C LYS A 153 -9.14 21.30 -1.12
N GLU A 154 -7.98 20.73 -0.81
CA GLU A 154 -6.82 20.70 -1.72
C GLU A 154 -6.22 19.32 -1.89
N ARG A 155 -6.79 18.30 -1.22
CA ARG A 155 -6.19 16.97 -1.15
C ARG A 155 -7.21 15.86 -1.06
N ILE A 156 -6.85 14.73 -1.62
CA ILE A 156 -7.59 13.47 -1.52
C ILE A 156 -6.68 12.47 -0.83
N ARG A 157 -7.20 11.81 0.21
CA ARG A 157 -6.50 10.74 0.91
C ARG A 157 -7.21 9.43 0.68
N VAL A 158 -6.42 8.40 0.35
CA VAL A 158 -6.87 7.02 0.21
C VAL A 158 -6.22 6.20 1.30
N ASN A 159 -7.03 5.60 2.15
CA ASN A 159 -6.56 4.70 3.20
C ASN A 159 -7.16 3.31 2.97
N VAL A 160 -6.34 2.27 2.90
CA VAL A 160 -6.80 0.87 2.81
C VAL A 160 -6.63 0.23 4.18
N PHE A 161 -7.66 -0.44 4.68
CA PHE A 161 -7.64 -1.06 6.01
C PHE A 161 -7.59 -2.59 5.91
N SER A 162 -6.99 -3.22 6.92
CA SER A 162 -7.12 -4.67 7.11
C SER A 162 -8.49 -4.99 7.75
N ASN A 163 -8.81 -6.27 7.85
CA ASN A 163 -9.98 -6.77 8.58
C ASN A 163 -9.77 -6.80 10.10
N THR A 164 -8.63 -6.32 10.61
CA THR A 164 -8.30 -6.28 12.04
C THR A 164 -8.68 -4.93 12.64
N TRP A 165 -9.43 -4.97 13.73
CA TRP A 165 -9.93 -3.83 14.49
C TRP A 165 -9.54 -3.99 15.95
N TYR A 166 -9.72 -2.92 16.74
CA TYR A 166 -9.59 -3.00 18.18
C TYR A 166 -10.73 -2.30 18.91
N LEU A 167 -11.05 -2.80 20.10
CA LEU A 167 -12.01 -2.18 20.99
C LEU A 167 -11.32 -1.12 21.86
N LYS A 168 -11.72 0.14 21.72
CA LYS A 168 -11.24 1.26 22.53
C LYS A 168 -12.44 1.97 23.15
N LYS A 169 -12.51 2.01 24.49
CA LYS A 169 -13.60 2.66 25.24
C LYS A 169 -15.02 2.22 24.79
N GLY A 170 -15.18 0.93 24.49
CA GLY A 170 -16.46 0.36 24.04
C GLY A 170 -16.78 0.58 22.55
N GLU A 171 -15.87 1.18 21.78
CA GLU A 171 -16.05 1.41 20.35
C GLU A 171 -15.06 0.59 19.52
N LEU A 172 -15.52 0.11 18.37
CA LEU A 172 -14.67 -0.57 17.40
C LEU A 172 -13.95 0.46 16.53
N VAL A 173 -12.62 0.41 16.55
CA VAL A 173 -11.75 1.35 15.83
C VAL A 173 -10.87 0.55 14.85
N PRO A 174 -10.71 1.00 13.60
CA PRO A 174 -9.87 0.27 12.65
C PRO A 174 -8.40 0.41 13.05
N MET A 175 -7.59 -0.61 12.75
CA MET A 175 -6.13 -0.45 12.81
C MET A 175 -5.65 0.65 11.87
N ASN A 176 -4.41 1.12 12.05
CA ASN A 176 -3.83 2.04 11.09
C ASN A 176 -3.91 1.41 9.68
N PRO A 177 -4.16 2.20 8.62
CA PRO A 177 -4.36 1.67 7.28
C PRO A 177 -3.11 1.06 6.68
N VAL A 178 -3.17 -0.13 6.06
CA VAL A 178 -2.03 -0.82 5.45
C VAL A 178 -1.48 -0.12 4.19
N THR A 179 -2.29 0.73 3.56
CA THR A 179 -1.88 1.66 2.50
C THR A 179 -2.42 3.04 2.81
N GLN A 180 -1.59 4.07 2.66
CA GLN A 180 -1.99 5.47 2.80
C GLN A 180 -1.35 6.29 1.67
N LEU A 181 -2.20 6.78 0.78
CA LEU A 181 -1.84 7.63 -0.35
C LEU A 181 -2.51 9.00 -0.18
N THR A 182 -1.81 10.05 -0.56
CA THR A 182 -2.29 11.43 -0.50
C THR A 182 -1.98 12.12 -1.81
N TYR A 183 -3.05 12.51 -2.49
CA TYR A 183 -3.06 13.17 -3.77
C TYR A 183 -3.51 14.62 -3.63
N ASP A 184 -3.12 15.47 -4.57
CA ASP A 184 -3.81 16.73 -4.82
C ASP A 184 -5.13 16.50 -5.58
N LEU A 185 -5.79 17.58 -5.99
CA LEU A 185 -7.05 17.48 -6.75
C LEU A 185 -6.85 17.02 -8.21
N ASN A 186 -5.61 17.03 -8.72
CA ASN A 186 -5.26 16.52 -10.05
C ASN A 186 -4.83 15.04 -10.02
N LEU A 187 -4.89 14.40 -8.85
CA LEU A 187 -4.40 13.04 -8.61
C LEU A 187 -2.88 12.91 -8.73
N ASP A 188 -2.14 13.99 -8.50
CA ASP A 188 -0.70 13.95 -8.33
C ASP A 188 -0.33 13.76 -6.85
N PHE A 189 0.73 13.01 -6.58
CA PHE A 189 1.18 12.77 -5.21
C PHE A 189 1.68 14.04 -4.53
N ILE A 190 1.13 14.38 -3.37
CA ILE A 190 1.56 15.55 -2.60
C ILE A 190 2.97 15.35 -2.05
N GLY A 191 3.83 16.33 -2.32
CA GLY A 191 5.21 16.31 -1.86
C GLY A 191 5.35 16.44 -0.33
N ASN A 192 6.53 16.08 0.19
CA ASN A 192 6.86 16.11 1.63
C ASN A 192 5.89 15.36 2.57
N THR A 193 4.99 14.55 2.02
CA THR A 193 4.09 13.70 2.79
C THR A 193 4.61 12.26 2.73
N GLY A 194 4.80 11.64 3.90
CA GLY A 194 5.12 10.23 3.99
C GLY A 194 3.91 9.40 3.54
N GLN A 195 4.12 8.59 2.51
CA GLN A 195 3.12 7.71 1.92
C GLN A 195 3.62 6.28 1.96
N PHE A 196 2.70 5.33 1.98
CA PHE A 196 3.09 3.94 1.90
C PHE A 196 2.01 3.10 1.23
N ILE A 197 2.47 2.06 0.54
CA ILE A 197 1.62 1.09 -0.14
C ILE A 197 2.03 -0.31 0.29
N GLU A 198 1.05 -1.12 0.69
CA GLU A 198 1.26 -2.54 0.93
C GLU A 198 1.38 -3.26 -0.41
N ILE A 199 2.53 -3.90 -0.63
CA ILE A 199 2.78 -4.72 -1.82
C ILE A 199 2.30 -6.16 -1.56
N ASN A 200 2.59 -6.68 -0.37
CA ASN A 200 2.14 -7.97 0.13
C ASN A 200 2.06 -7.93 1.66
N PRO A 201 1.48 -8.94 2.35
CA PRO A 201 1.25 -8.91 3.80
C PRO A 201 2.50 -8.71 4.67
N HIS A 202 3.70 -8.85 4.10
CA HIS A 202 4.96 -8.69 4.80
C HIS A 202 5.88 -7.62 4.18
N THR A 203 5.41 -6.89 3.18
CA THR A 203 6.22 -5.89 2.46
C THR A 203 5.40 -4.65 2.20
N GLN A 204 5.87 -3.53 2.73
CA GLN A 204 5.34 -2.21 2.41
C GLN A 204 6.41 -1.40 1.70
N PHE A 205 6.00 -0.51 0.81
CA PHE A 205 6.88 0.48 0.22
C PHE A 205 6.52 1.84 0.78
N TYR A 206 7.42 2.42 1.56
CA TYR A 206 7.31 3.79 2.06
C TYR A 206 8.01 4.72 1.09
N PHE A 207 7.37 5.84 0.74
CA PHE A 207 7.94 6.82 -0.16
C PHE A 207 7.46 8.24 0.16
N ASN A 208 8.22 9.22 -0.33
CA ASN A 208 7.82 10.61 -0.41
C ASN A 208 8.10 11.13 -1.83
N SER A 209 7.41 12.21 -2.20
CA SER A 209 7.67 12.94 -3.44
C SER A 209 8.31 14.27 -3.09
N ASN A 210 9.39 14.63 -3.78
CA ASN A 210 9.98 15.98 -3.77
C ASN A 210 10.59 16.24 -5.16
N GLN A 211 9.75 16.28 -6.20
CA GLN A 211 10.10 16.26 -7.65
C GLN A 211 10.69 14.94 -8.14
N ILE A 212 11.52 14.29 -7.32
CA ILE A 212 11.94 12.91 -7.48
C ILE A 212 11.36 12.10 -6.33
N PHE A 213 11.02 10.85 -6.56
CA PHE A 213 10.57 9.97 -5.50
C PHE A 213 11.76 9.36 -4.77
N TYR A 214 11.69 9.38 -3.44
CA TYR A 214 12.58 8.61 -2.58
C TYR A 214 11.73 7.62 -1.80
N GLY A 215 12.12 6.35 -1.83
CA GLY A 215 11.40 5.32 -1.11
C GLY A 215 12.31 4.23 -0.58
N CYS A 216 11.71 3.30 0.15
CA CYS A 216 12.35 2.11 0.67
C CYS A 216 11.32 1.03 0.95
N TYR A 217 11.73 -0.23 0.80
CA TYR A 217 10.91 -1.36 1.22
C TYR A 217 11.06 -1.56 2.74
N LEU A 218 9.94 -1.79 3.41
CA LEU A 218 9.86 -2.17 4.81
C LEU A 218 9.40 -3.62 4.89
N ARG A 219 10.21 -4.46 5.54
CA ARG A 219 10.02 -5.92 5.52
C ARG A 219 9.63 -6.48 6.88
N GLY A 220 8.64 -7.35 6.85
CA GLY A 220 8.22 -8.21 7.95
C GLY A 220 7.71 -7.45 9.17
N TYR A 221 7.49 -8.21 10.24
CA TYR A 221 7.05 -7.68 11.53
C TYR A 221 8.09 -6.76 12.18
N SER A 222 9.37 -6.84 11.77
CA SER A 222 10.42 -5.96 12.26
C SER A 222 10.44 -4.58 11.60
N MET A 223 9.65 -4.38 10.54
CA MET A 223 9.63 -3.15 9.73
C MET A 223 11.02 -2.78 9.21
N GLN A 224 11.86 -3.77 8.93
CA GLN A 224 13.25 -3.55 8.56
C GLN A 224 13.33 -2.80 7.22
N LYS A 225 14.03 -1.66 7.24
CA LYS A 225 14.25 -0.85 6.05
C LYS A 225 15.28 -1.50 5.13
N ALA A 226 14.87 -1.79 3.90
CA ALA A 226 15.75 -2.17 2.81
C ALA A 226 16.46 -0.94 2.22
N HIS A 227 17.36 -1.18 1.26
CA HIS A 227 18.10 -0.11 0.60
C HIS A 227 17.16 0.97 0.03
N PRO A 228 17.49 2.26 0.24
CA PRO A 228 16.71 3.35 -0.32
C PRO A 228 16.77 3.29 -1.84
N VAL A 229 15.65 3.61 -2.47
CA VAL A 229 15.46 3.65 -3.92
C VAL A 229 15.07 5.05 -4.31
N GLN A 230 15.72 5.59 -5.34
CA GLN A 230 15.37 6.85 -5.97
C GLN A 230 14.88 6.56 -7.37
N PHE A 231 13.75 7.14 -7.76
CA PHE A 231 13.10 6.87 -9.05
C PHE A 231 12.31 8.10 -9.53
N ARG A 232 12.13 8.25 -10.84
CA ARG A 232 11.38 9.40 -11.41
C ARG A 232 9.94 9.05 -11.69
N SER A 233 9.68 7.81 -12.08
CA SER A 233 8.34 7.29 -12.32
C SER A 233 8.15 5.93 -11.66
N PHE A 234 6.94 5.66 -11.17
CA PHE A 234 6.59 4.33 -10.67
C PHE A 234 6.72 3.24 -11.74
N SER A 235 6.71 3.57 -13.04
CA SER A 235 6.98 2.62 -14.11
C SER A 235 8.38 1.98 -14.01
N GLU A 236 9.33 2.62 -13.33
CA GLU A 236 10.66 2.06 -13.02
C GLU A 236 10.61 0.95 -11.96
N LEU A 237 9.50 0.84 -11.23
CA LEU A 237 9.27 -0.12 -10.15
C LEU A 237 7.99 -0.95 -10.44
N PRO A 238 8.06 -1.97 -11.31
CA PRO A 238 6.88 -2.64 -11.86
C PRO A 238 5.95 -3.29 -10.83
N GLU A 239 6.46 -3.70 -9.68
CA GLU A 239 5.67 -4.30 -8.60
C GLU A 239 4.80 -3.26 -7.88
N ILE A 240 5.38 -2.11 -7.55
CA ILE A 240 4.67 -0.99 -6.93
C ILE A 240 3.70 -0.38 -7.93
N TYR A 241 4.14 -0.24 -9.19
CA TYR A 241 3.30 0.27 -10.26
C TYR A 241 1.99 -0.51 -10.42
N ARG A 242 2.10 -1.84 -10.49
CA ARG A 242 0.94 -2.73 -10.62
C ARG A 242 0.01 -2.63 -9.41
N THR A 243 0.59 -2.63 -8.22
CA THR A 243 -0.18 -2.50 -6.97
C THR A 243 -0.94 -1.18 -6.92
N LEU A 244 -0.28 -0.09 -7.31
CA LEU A 244 -0.88 1.25 -7.37
C LEU A 244 -2.02 1.30 -8.39
N LYS A 245 -1.80 0.82 -9.62
CA LYS A 245 -2.82 0.83 -10.67
C LYS A 245 -4.02 -0.05 -10.37
N SER A 246 -3.78 -1.25 -9.82
CA SER A 246 -4.85 -2.11 -9.34
C SER A 246 -5.71 -1.41 -8.28
N LEU A 247 -5.08 -0.70 -7.34
CA LEU A 247 -5.79 0.08 -6.32
C LEU A 247 -6.56 1.26 -6.93
N GLU A 248 -5.92 2.07 -7.77
CA GLU A 248 -6.52 3.22 -8.47
C GLU A 248 -7.73 2.84 -9.32
N SER A 249 -7.74 1.65 -9.92
CA SER A 249 -8.87 1.16 -10.72
C SER A 249 -10.22 1.13 -9.98
N ASN A 250 -10.20 1.19 -8.64
CA ASN A 250 -11.42 1.18 -7.81
C ASN A 250 -12.02 2.59 -7.58
N TYR A 251 -11.28 3.67 -7.86
CA TYR A 251 -11.75 5.05 -7.58
C TYR A 251 -11.34 6.11 -8.60
N VAL A 252 -10.35 5.83 -9.46
CA VAL A 252 -9.99 6.68 -10.59
C VAL A 252 -10.79 6.23 -11.81
N SER A 253 -11.41 7.18 -12.50
CA SER A 253 -12.16 6.85 -13.71
C SER A 253 -11.23 6.37 -14.82
N THR A 254 -11.54 5.23 -15.43
CA THR A 254 -10.79 4.71 -16.60
C THR A 254 -10.88 5.64 -17.81
N THR A 255 -11.90 6.50 -17.88
CA THR A 255 -12.03 7.51 -18.94
C THR A 255 -10.97 8.60 -18.86
N THR A 256 -10.41 8.85 -17.67
CA THR A 256 -9.39 9.88 -17.43
C THR A 256 -7.98 9.29 -17.29
N ASP A 257 -7.85 7.97 -17.15
CA ASP A 257 -6.54 7.30 -17.05
C ASP A 257 -5.86 7.22 -18.44
N PRO A 258 -4.71 7.91 -18.66
CA PRO A 258 -4.05 7.94 -19.96
C PRO A 258 -3.56 6.58 -20.44
N GLU A 259 -3.14 5.69 -19.53
CA GLU A 259 -2.68 4.36 -19.92
C GLU A 259 -3.81 3.47 -20.36
N TYR A 260 -4.94 3.53 -19.64
CA TYR A 260 -6.15 2.82 -20.06
C TYR A 260 -6.59 3.28 -21.46
N GLN A 261 -6.63 4.60 -21.70
CA GLN A 261 -7.00 5.15 -23.01
C GLN A 261 -6.03 4.70 -24.12
N ASN A 262 -4.73 4.65 -23.84
CA ASN A 262 -3.75 4.17 -24.80
C ASN A 262 -3.91 2.67 -25.10
N LEU A 263 -4.24 1.87 -24.09
CA LEU A 263 -4.49 0.44 -24.25
C LEU A 263 -5.73 0.16 -25.10
N VAL A 264 -6.84 0.86 -24.83
CA VAL A 264 -8.08 0.75 -25.62
C VAL A 264 -7.79 1.09 -27.09
N ARG A 265 -7.13 2.22 -27.35
CA ARG A 265 -6.75 2.64 -28.72
C ARG A 265 -5.86 1.61 -29.41
N LEU A 266 -4.95 0.98 -28.67
CA LEU A 266 -4.07 -0.06 -29.20
C LEU A 266 -4.87 -1.29 -29.65
N LEU A 267 -5.81 -1.76 -28.82
CA LEU A 267 -6.66 -2.91 -29.12
C LEU A 267 -7.64 -2.63 -30.27
N ASP A 268 -8.23 -1.44 -30.30
CA ASP A 268 -9.10 -1.02 -31.40
C ASP A 268 -8.33 -0.95 -32.72
N LYS A 269 -7.14 -0.34 -32.70
CA LYS A 269 -6.27 -0.28 -33.89
C LYS A 269 -5.87 -1.67 -34.37
N ALA A 270 -5.52 -2.58 -33.46
CA ALA A 270 -5.20 -3.97 -33.80
C ALA A 270 -6.38 -4.66 -34.49
N THR A 271 -7.59 -4.51 -33.95
CA THR A 271 -8.82 -5.08 -34.51
C THR A 271 -9.13 -4.51 -35.90
N GLN A 272 -8.96 -3.20 -36.09
CA GLN A 272 -9.15 -2.55 -37.38
C GLN A 272 -8.13 -3.03 -38.43
N MET A 273 -6.85 -3.15 -38.06
CA MET A 273 -5.81 -3.64 -38.97
C MET A 273 -6.10 -5.06 -39.45
N LEU A 274 -6.59 -5.95 -38.57
CA LEU A 274 -7.03 -7.30 -38.93
C LEU A 274 -8.23 -7.27 -39.88
N THR A 275 -9.24 -6.45 -39.56
CA THR A 275 -10.47 -6.33 -40.36
C THR A 275 -10.19 -5.82 -41.77
N HIS A 276 -9.23 -4.91 -41.91
CA HIS A 276 -8.81 -4.35 -43.20
C HIS A 276 -7.67 -5.13 -43.88
N ASN A 277 -7.25 -6.27 -43.33
CA ASN A 277 -6.16 -7.10 -43.85
C ASN A 277 -4.89 -6.29 -44.17
N THR A 278 -4.50 -5.40 -43.24
CA THR A 278 -3.33 -4.54 -43.41
C THR A 278 -2.04 -5.35 -43.26
N ALA A 279 -0.99 -5.02 -44.01
CA ALA A 279 0.30 -5.69 -43.88
C ALA A 279 0.83 -5.63 -42.42
N GLY A 280 1.20 -6.79 -41.87
CA GLY A 280 1.69 -6.91 -40.49
C GLY A 280 0.61 -6.86 -39.40
N ALA A 281 -0.68 -6.96 -39.76
CA ALA A 281 -1.78 -6.94 -38.80
C ALA A 281 -1.69 -8.07 -37.76
N GLY A 282 -1.50 -9.33 -38.17
CA GLY A 282 -1.37 -10.46 -37.25
C GLY A 282 -0.32 -10.28 -36.14
N PRO A 283 0.96 -10.04 -36.45
CA PRO A 283 1.99 -9.83 -35.43
C PRO A 283 1.72 -8.63 -34.51
N PHE A 284 1.17 -7.53 -35.05
CA PHE A 284 0.80 -6.37 -34.25
C PHE A 284 -0.36 -6.69 -33.29
N ALA A 285 -1.39 -7.37 -33.79
CA ALA A 285 -2.56 -7.78 -33.04
C ALA A 285 -2.23 -8.79 -31.94
N ALA A 286 -1.38 -9.78 -32.23
CA ALA A 286 -0.91 -10.74 -31.21
C ALA A 286 -0.17 -10.01 -30.07
N LYS A 287 0.70 -9.04 -30.40
CA LYS A 287 1.39 -8.23 -29.38
C LYS A 287 0.41 -7.38 -28.56
N ALA A 288 -0.52 -6.70 -29.22
CA ALA A 288 -1.55 -5.89 -28.55
C ALA A 288 -2.44 -6.75 -27.64
N PHE A 289 -2.83 -7.95 -28.11
CA PHE A 289 -3.60 -8.92 -27.34
C PHE A 289 -2.86 -9.36 -26.07
N HIS A 290 -1.59 -9.75 -26.18
CA HIS A 290 -0.78 -10.11 -25.01
C HIS A 290 -0.64 -8.95 -24.01
N GLN A 291 -0.44 -7.72 -24.50
CA GLN A 291 -0.38 -6.53 -23.65
C GLN A 291 -1.72 -6.28 -22.94
N GLY A 292 -2.83 -6.43 -23.64
CA GLY A 292 -4.16 -6.28 -23.06
C GLY A 292 -4.48 -7.38 -22.04
N GLN A 293 -4.12 -8.64 -22.31
CA GLN A 293 -4.27 -9.73 -21.33
C GLN A 293 -3.47 -9.46 -20.06
N PHE A 294 -2.22 -9.01 -20.21
CA PHE A 294 -1.38 -8.63 -19.08
C PHE A 294 -2.00 -7.48 -18.28
N ALA A 295 -2.45 -6.42 -18.95
CA ALA A 295 -3.07 -5.27 -18.30
C ALA A 295 -4.39 -5.63 -17.60
N LEU A 296 -5.23 -6.45 -18.23
CA LEU A 296 -6.45 -6.96 -17.63
C LEU A 296 -6.13 -7.75 -16.35
N GLN A 297 -5.17 -8.66 -16.38
CA GLN A 297 -4.82 -9.48 -15.21
C GLN A 297 -4.17 -8.68 -14.07
N ASN A 298 -3.36 -7.67 -14.39
CA ASN A 298 -2.47 -7.03 -13.40
C ASN A 298 -2.86 -5.60 -13.03
N LEU A 299 -3.59 -4.88 -13.89
CA LEU A 299 -3.89 -3.46 -13.72
C LEU A 299 -5.41 -3.23 -13.60
N PHE A 300 -6.22 -3.93 -14.41
CA PHE A 300 -7.66 -3.69 -14.52
C PHE A 300 -8.50 -5.00 -14.40
N PRO A 301 -8.37 -5.77 -13.30
CA PRO A 301 -8.90 -7.13 -13.19
C PRO A 301 -10.41 -7.29 -13.35
N ASN A 302 -11.18 -6.21 -13.16
CA ASN A 302 -12.64 -6.23 -13.20
C ASN A 302 -13.23 -5.42 -14.37
N ASP A 303 -12.41 -5.03 -15.35
CA ASP A 303 -12.85 -4.17 -16.45
C ASP A 303 -13.59 -4.96 -17.54
N LYS A 304 -14.92 -4.82 -17.56
CA LYS A 304 -15.81 -5.50 -18.51
C LYS A 304 -15.58 -5.07 -19.96
N TYR A 305 -15.18 -3.82 -20.19
CA TYR A 305 -14.98 -3.31 -21.55
C TYR A 305 -13.68 -3.85 -22.15
N LEU A 306 -12.61 -3.88 -21.35
CA LEU A 306 -11.34 -4.48 -21.75
C LEU A 306 -11.48 -5.98 -22.03
N HIS A 307 -12.26 -6.69 -21.21
CA HIS A 307 -12.67 -8.08 -21.50
C HIS A 307 -13.33 -8.21 -22.89
N LEU A 308 -14.30 -7.35 -23.20
CA LEU A 308 -15.00 -7.38 -24.49
C LEU A 308 -14.05 -7.13 -25.67
N LEU A 309 -13.18 -6.12 -25.58
CA LEU A 309 -12.20 -5.81 -26.63
C LEU A 309 -11.23 -6.96 -26.88
N LEU A 310 -10.76 -7.62 -25.81
CA LEU A 310 -9.90 -8.78 -25.92
C LEU A 310 -10.61 -9.95 -26.59
N SER A 311 -11.85 -10.25 -26.20
CA SER A 311 -12.63 -11.31 -26.85
C SER A 311 -12.88 -11.03 -28.34
N GLN A 312 -13.11 -9.78 -28.72
CA GLN A 312 -13.26 -9.39 -30.13
C GLN A 312 -11.96 -9.58 -30.92
N LEU A 313 -10.84 -9.15 -30.35
CA LEU A 313 -9.52 -9.28 -30.97
C LEU A 313 -9.10 -10.76 -31.10
N GLU A 314 -9.39 -11.60 -30.10
CA GLU A 314 -9.17 -13.04 -30.14
C GLU A 314 -9.93 -13.70 -31.29
N LEU A 315 -11.23 -13.38 -31.44
CA LEU A 315 -12.04 -13.88 -32.55
C LEU A 315 -11.51 -13.43 -33.92
N ALA A 316 -11.01 -12.21 -34.02
CA ALA A 316 -10.40 -11.71 -35.26
C ALA A 316 -9.10 -12.45 -35.61
N LEU A 317 -8.23 -12.69 -34.61
CA LEU A 317 -7.00 -13.48 -34.76
C LEU A 317 -7.30 -14.94 -35.16
N MET A 318 -8.32 -15.55 -34.57
CA MET A 318 -8.74 -16.91 -34.95
C MET A 318 -9.21 -16.97 -36.40
N LYS A 319 -9.94 -15.95 -36.89
CA LYS A 319 -10.38 -15.88 -38.29
C LYS A 319 -9.22 -15.71 -39.27
N GLU A 320 -8.26 -14.85 -38.95
CA GLU A 320 -7.04 -14.67 -39.76
C GLU A 320 -6.25 -15.98 -39.86
N ASN A 321 -6.02 -16.64 -38.71
CA ASN A 321 -5.32 -17.93 -38.66
C ASN A 321 -6.08 -19.08 -39.34
N SER A 322 -7.42 -19.00 -39.41
CA SER A 322 -8.25 -20.01 -40.09
C SER A 322 -8.34 -19.78 -41.61
N GLN A 323 -7.98 -18.60 -42.10
CA GLN A 323 -8.05 -18.23 -43.52
C GLN A 323 -6.75 -18.51 -44.30
N GLU A 324 -5.68 -19.01 -43.67
CA GLU A 324 -4.48 -19.52 -44.36
C GLU A 324 -4.20 -21.01 -44.08
N PRO A 325 -4.26 -21.91 -45.09
CA PRO A 325 -3.41 -23.09 -45.12
C PRO A 325 -2.08 -22.68 -45.75
N LYS A 326 -1.18 -22.05 -44.98
CA LYS A 326 0.23 -21.91 -45.36
C LYS A 326 1.13 -22.19 -44.15
N SER A 327 1.95 -23.21 -44.33
CA SER A 327 2.97 -23.73 -43.42
C SER A 327 3.68 -22.67 -42.58
N TRP A 328 3.26 -22.53 -41.33
CA TRP A 328 4.10 -22.03 -40.23
C TRP A 328 4.27 -23.18 -39.25
N GLN A 329 5.45 -23.80 -39.28
CA GLN A 329 5.80 -24.92 -38.40
C GLN A 329 5.96 -24.40 -36.96
N TRP A 330 5.10 -24.88 -36.06
CA TRP A 330 5.16 -24.65 -34.61
C TRP A 330 6.28 -25.44 -33.89
N HIS A 331 7.34 -25.84 -34.60
CA HIS A 331 8.45 -26.57 -34.02
C HIS A 331 9.72 -25.74 -34.08
N ASP A 332 9.90 -24.81 -33.12
CA ASP A 332 11.27 -24.49 -32.67
C ASP A 332 11.42 -23.72 -31.33
N LEU A 333 10.45 -23.78 -30.41
CA LEU A 333 10.63 -23.18 -29.06
C LEU A 333 10.37 -24.13 -27.89
N LYS A 334 10.37 -25.45 -28.11
CA LYS A 334 10.26 -26.44 -27.02
C LYS A 334 11.35 -27.50 -26.93
N ASN A 335 12.35 -27.53 -27.83
CA ASN A 335 13.46 -28.48 -27.73
C ASN A 335 14.82 -27.76 -27.79
N ARG A 336 15.26 -27.20 -26.67
CA ARG A 336 16.69 -27.16 -26.36
C ARG A 336 16.97 -28.26 -25.34
N PRO A 337 17.73 -29.31 -25.69
CA PRO A 337 18.19 -30.26 -24.71
C PRO A 337 19.21 -29.59 -23.79
N SER A 338 18.96 -29.77 -22.50
CA SER A 338 19.91 -29.59 -21.40
C SER A 338 20.99 -30.67 -21.49
N SER A 339 22.07 -30.39 -22.21
CA SER A 339 23.35 -31.08 -22.06
C SER A 339 24.43 -30.28 -22.78
N ASP A 340 25.25 -29.55 -22.01
CA ASP A 340 26.68 -29.38 -22.26
C ASP A 340 27.26 -28.55 -21.10
N LEU A 341 27.42 -29.22 -19.96
CA LEU A 341 28.39 -28.89 -18.94
C LEU A 341 29.23 -30.14 -18.70
N THR A 342 30.22 -30.36 -19.56
CA THR A 342 31.44 -31.10 -19.21
C THR A 342 32.60 -30.62 -20.07
N ASN A 343 33.64 -30.14 -19.38
CA ASN A 343 35.07 -30.12 -19.73
C ASN A 343 35.55 -29.25 -20.90
N THR A 344 36.11 -28.08 -20.58
CA THR A 344 37.57 -27.86 -20.58
C THR A 344 37.93 -26.64 -19.75
#